data_AF-A0A645CCU5-F1
#
_entry.id   AF-A0A645CCU5-F1
#
_cell.length_a   1.000
_cell.length_b   1.000
_cell.length_c   1.000
_cell.angle_alpha   90.00
_cell.angle_beta   90.00
_cell.angle_gamma   90.00
#
_symmetry.space_group_name_H-M   'P 1'
#
loop_
_entity.id
_entity.type
_entity.pdbx_description
1 polymer ?
#
loop_
_entity_poly.entity_id
_entity_poly.type
_entity_poly.pdbx_seq_one_letter_code
_entity_poly.pdbx_strand_id
1 'polypeptide(L)'
;MKQAGIETYIQWPVGNYRLDMAYINGTQKIDIEVDGYQYHFDAYGNRKSKDIRRDKFMTERGWNVVRFTGSMVTNELASCVEKVKEIISFNNE
;
A
#
# COMPACT_ATOMS: atom_id res chain seq x y z
N MET A 1 -7.79 -8.70 4.89
CA MET A 1 -7.33 -8.02 6.12
C MET A 1 -8.17 -8.38 7.34
N LYS A 2 -9.45 -7.98 7.42
CA LYS A 2 -10.31 -8.26 8.60
C LYS A 2 -10.34 -9.72 9.07
N GLN A 3 -10.51 -10.69 8.15
CA GLN A 3 -10.50 -12.13 8.49
C GLN A 3 -9.15 -12.62 9.05
N ALA A 4 -8.06 -11.92 8.73
CA ALA A 4 -6.72 -12.22 9.22
C ALA A 4 -6.39 -11.46 10.52
N GLY A 5 -7.36 -10.80 11.16
CA GLY A 5 -7.17 -10.03 12.39
C GLY A 5 -6.44 -8.69 12.19
N ILE A 6 -6.27 -8.24 10.94
CA ILE A 6 -5.59 -6.98 10.63
C ILE A 6 -6.64 -5.88 10.47
N GLU A 7 -6.63 -4.93 11.39
CA GLU A 7 -7.49 -3.75 11.33
C GLU A 7 -6.90 -2.72 10.35
N THR A 8 -7.74 -2.22 9.45
CA THR A 8 -7.36 -1.27 8.40
C THR A 8 -8.48 -0.27 8.17
N TYR A 9 -8.12 0.96 7.79
CA TYR A 9 -9.05 2.03 7.43
C TYR A 9 -9.11 2.19 5.92
N ILE A 10 -10.30 2.11 5.34
CA ILE A 10 -10.49 2.32 3.91
C ILE A 10 -10.53 3.81 3.56
N GLN A 11 -10.06 4.18 2.36
CA GLN A 11 -10.15 5.54 1.81
C GLN A 11 -9.56 6.63 2.72
N TRP A 12 -8.50 6.29 3.45
CA TRP A 12 -7.89 7.15 4.45
C TRP A 12 -7.27 8.41 3.82
N PRO A 13 -7.61 9.63 4.29
CA PRO A 13 -7.06 10.86 3.73
C PRO A 13 -5.61 11.10 4.16
N VAL A 14 -4.74 11.41 3.19
CA VAL A 14 -3.39 11.94 3.44
C VAL A 14 -3.11 13.08 2.47
N GLY A 15 -3.27 14.32 2.95
CA GLY A 15 -3.21 15.51 2.11
C GLY A 15 -4.22 15.45 0.97
N ASN A 16 -3.75 15.50 -0.27
CA ASN A 16 -4.59 15.44 -1.47
C ASN A 16 -4.87 14.01 -1.98
N TYR A 17 -4.41 12.98 -1.25
CA TYR A 17 -4.56 11.58 -1.64
C TYR A 17 -5.52 10.84 -0.71
N ARG A 18 -6.12 9.77 -1.24
CA ARG A 18 -6.83 8.75 -0.46
C ARG A 18 -6.17 7.41 -0.67
N LEU A 19 -5.90 6.72 0.43
CA LEU A 19 -5.31 5.38 0.43
C LEU A 19 -6.43 4.35 0.30
N ASP A 20 -6.26 3.31 -0.51
CA ASP A 20 -7.26 2.25 -0.61
C ASP A 20 -7.51 1.62 0.76
N MET A 21 -6.43 1.26 1.45
CA MET A 21 -6.44 0.80 2.84
C MET A 21 -5.20 1.31 3.60
N ALA A 22 -5.43 1.87 4.78
CA ALA A 22 -4.40 2.28 5.71
C ALA A 22 -4.34 1.32 6.90
N TYR A 23 -3.15 0.81 7.20
CA TYR A 23 -2.85 0.21 8.50
C TYR A 23 -2.10 1.22 9.35
N ILE A 24 -2.56 1.46 10.58
CA ILE A 24 -1.95 2.41 11.52
C ILE A 24 -1.87 1.73 12.88
N ASN A 25 -0.66 1.58 13.40
CA ASN A 25 -0.41 1.09 14.76
C ASN A 25 0.76 1.86 15.38
N GLY A 26 0.46 2.77 16.31
CA GLY A 26 1.45 3.68 16.87
C GLY A 26 2.14 4.53 15.79
N THR A 27 3.45 4.40 15.68
CA THR A 27 4.27 5.10 14.66
C THR A 27 4.30 4.36 13.33
N GLN A 28 3.90 3.09 13.28
CA GLN A 28 3.88 2.30 12.06
C GLN A 28 2.66 2.68 11.20
N LYS A 29 2.91 3.07 9.96
CA LYS A 29 1.88 3.40 8.97
C LYS A 29 2.16 2.69 7.66
N ILE A 30 1.19 1.92 7.18
CA ILE A 30 1.29 1.18 5.91
C ILE A 30 0.14 1.60 5.00
N ASP A 31 0.50 2.06 3.81
CA ASP A 31 -0.40 2.35 2.69
C ASP A 31 -0.51 1.08 1.84
N ILE A 32 -1.67 0.44 1.81
CA ILE A 32 -1.92 -0.81 1.09
C ILE A 32 -2.84 -0.51 -0.10
N GLU A 33 -2.25 -0.46 -1.30
CA GLU A 33 -2.95 -0.10 -2.53
C GLU A 33 -3.23 -1.33 -3.39
N VAL A 34 -4.39 -1.33 -4.04
CA VAL A 34 -4.79 -2.34 -5.02
C VAL A 34 -4.89 -1.69 -6.40
N ASP A 35 -4.47 -2.40 -7.44
CA ASP A 35 -4.48 -1.96 -8.84
C ASP A 35 -3.55 -0.79 -9.20
N GLY A 36 -2.95 -0.09 -8.23
CA GLY A 36 -2.01 1.01 -8.49
C GLY A 36 -0.82 0.62 -9.38
N TYR A 37 -0.34 -0.64 -9.28
CA TYR A 37 0.86 -1.10 -9.97
C TYR A 37 0.76 -1.05 -11.50
N GLN A 38 -0.39 -1.40 -12.08
CA GLN A 38 -0.57 -1.41 -13.54
C GLN A 38 -0.62 0.00 -14.13
N TYR A 39 -0.93 1.00 -13.31
CA TYR A 39 -1.00 2.40 -13.75
C TYR A 39 0.30 3.17 -13.56
N HIS A 40 1.34 2.55 -12.98
CA HIS A 40 2.58 3.25 -12.61
C HIS A 40 3.58 3.45 -13.74
N PHE A 41 3.39 2.76 -14.87
CA PHE A 41 4.29 2.84 -16.01
C PHE A 41 3.65 3.61 -17.16
N ASP A 42 4.44 4.44 -17.83
CA ASP A 42 4.06 5.05 -19.10
C ASP A 42 4.14 4.04 -20.26
N ALA A 43 3.78 4.48 -21.48
CA ALA A 43 3.80 3.63 -22.67
C ALA A 43 5.20 3.07 -23.02
N TYR A 44 6.26 3.60 -22.40
CA TYR A 44 7.65 3.21 -22.60
C TYR A 44 8.21 2.44 -21.40
N GLY A 45 7.38 2.12 -20.40
CA GLY A 45 7.80 1.38 -19.21
C GLY A 45 8.49 2.23 -18.14
N ASN A 46 8.47 3.57 -18.23
CA ASN A 46 9.02 4.44 -17.20
C ASN A 46 7.99 4.74 -16.11
N ARG A 47 8.45 4.89 -14.86
CA ARG A 47 7.62 5.37 -13.75
C ARG A 47 7.08 6.77 -14.06
N LYS A 48 5.77 6.96 -13.98
CA LYS A 48 5.16 8.28 -14.20
C LYS A 48 5.66 9.26 -13.13
N SER A 49 5.99 10.48 -13.53
CA SER A 49 6.51 11.51 -12.62
C SER A 49 5.54 11.86 -11.47
N LYS A 50 4.23 11.66 -11.69
CA LYS A 50 3.19 11.80 -10.64
C LYS A 50 3.35 10.76 -9.53
N ASP A 51 3.71 9.53 -9.88
CA ASP A 51 3.85 8.43 -8.92
C ASP A 51 5.10 8.58 -8.08
N ILE A 52 6.21 9.04 -8.69
CA ILE A 52 7.43 9.37 -7.95
C ILE A 52 7.13 10.45 -6.90
N ARG A 53 6.36 11.48 -7.26
CA ARG A 53 5.95 12.53 -6.30
C ARG A 53 5.03 12.01 -5.21
N ARG A 54 4.06 11.15 -5.55
CA ARG A 54 3.16 10.53 -4.56
C ARG A 54 3.95 9.67 -3.58
N ASP A 55 4.83 8.81 -4.08
CA ASP A 55 5.67 7.94 -3.26
C ASP A 55 6.51 8.78 -2.30
N LYS A 56 7.22 9.79 -2.81
CA LYS A 56 7.98 10.72 -1.98
C LYS A 56 7.12 11.39 -0.92
N PHE A 57 5.94 11.88 -1.29
CA PHE A 57 5.00 12.51 -0.37
C PHE A 57 4.56 11.58 0.77
N MET A 58 4.31 10.30 0.46
CA MET A 58 3.93 9.28 1.44
C MET A 58 5.11 8.92 2.35
N THR A 59 6.28 8.64 1.78
CA THR A 59 7.49 8.29 2.54
C THR A 59 7.90 9.41 3.50
N GLU A 60 7.87 10.67 3.06
CA GLU A 60 8.16 11.83 3.92
C GLU A 60 7.22 11.96 5.12
N ARG A 61 6.05 11.31 5.09
CA ARG A 61 5.04 11.28 6.17
C ARG A 61 5.07 9.99 6.99
N GLY A 62 6.08 9.15 6.76
CA GLY A 62 6.29 7.89 7.47
C GLY A 62 5.41 6.75 6.98
N TRP A 63 4.85 6.83 5.78
CA TRP A 63 4.08 5.73 5.20
C TRP A 63 4.98 4.76 4.44
N ASN A 64 4.89 3.47 4.79
CA ASN A 64 5.40 2.38 3.98
C ASN A 64 4.35 1.98 2.95
N VAL A 65 4.65 2.10 1.66
CA VAL A 65 3.68 1.84 0.59
C VAL A 65 3.86 0.44 0.01
N VAL A 66 2.80 -0.36 0.06
CA VAL A 66 2.71 -1.72 -0.49
C VAL A 66 1.64 -1.76 -1.55
N ARG A 67 1.92 -2.37 -2.69
CA ARG A 67 1.02 -2.37 -3.86
C ARG A 67 0.82 -3.77 -4.39
N PHE A 68 -0.43 -4.10 -4.68
CA PHE A 68 -0.82 -5.34 -5.32
C PHE A 68 -1.53 -5.04 -6.65
N THR A 69 -1.26 -5.83 -7.69
CA THR A 69 -2.12 -5.80 -8.88
C THR A 69 -3.46 -6.47 -8.54
N GLY A 70 -4.54 -6.09 -9.23
CA GLY A 70 -5.82 -6.77 -9.09
C GLY A 70 -5.72 -8.26 -9.38
N SER A 71 -4.90 -8.65 -10.36
CA SER A 71 -4.63 -10.07 -10.64
C SER A 71 -4.01 -10.82 -9.46
N MET A 72 -3.10 -10.20 -8.70
CA MET A 72 -2.55 -10.80 -7.48
C MET A 72 -3.63 -10.92 -6.40
N VAL A 73 -4.47 -9.90 -6.25
CA VAL A 73 -5.56 -9.94 -5.27
C VAL A 73 -6.60 -11.00 -5.63
N THR A 74 -6.91 -11.20 -6.91
CA THR A 74 -7.89 -12.21 -7.36
C THR A 74 -7.34 -13.63 -7.31
N ASN A 75 -6.07 -13.84 -7.68
CA ASN A 75 -5.50 -15.18 -7.83
C ASN A 75 -4.73 -15.65 -6.59
N GLU A 76 -4.17 -14.73 -5.82
CA GLU A 76 -3.18 -14.99 -4.76
C GLU A 76 -3.48 -14.15 -3.49
N LEU A 77 -4.76 -14.02 -3.14
CA LEU A 77 -5.20 -13.21 -1.99
C LEU A 77 -4.47 -13.57 -0.69
N ALA A 78 -4.27 -14.87 -0.43
CA ALA A 78 -3.58 -15.34 0.76
C ALA A 78 -2.13 -14.81 0.81
N SER A 79 -1.41 -14.89 -0.29
CA SER A 79 -0.04 -14.37 -0.42
C SER A 79 0.01 -12.85 -0.19
N CYS A 80 -0.98 -12.11 -0.70
CA CYS A 80 -1.06 -10.66 -0.46
C CYS A 80 -1.24 -10.34 1.03
N VAL A 81 -2.09 -11.11 1.73
CA VAL A 81 -2.31 -10.95 3.17
C VAL A 81 -1.06 -11.31 3.98
N GLU A 82 -0.40 -12.43 3.67
CA GLU A 82 0.84 -12.82 4.34
C GLU A 82 1.93 -11.76 4.14
N LYS A 83 2.04 -11.19 2.93
CA LYS A 83 2.99 -10.12 2.67
C LYS A 83 2.78 -8.90 3.56
N VAL A 84 1.51 -8.52 3.78
CA VAL A 84 1.18 -7.41 4.70
C VAL A 84 1.52 -7.78 6.14
N LYS A 85 1.26 -9.01 6.58
CA LYS A 85 1.64 -9.48 7.93
C LYS A 85 3.15 -9.42 8.15
N GLU A 86 3.95 -9.90 7.20
CA GLU A 86 5.42 -9.85 7.29
C GLU A 86 5.91 -8.42 7.51
N ILE A 87 5.35 -7.46 6.76
CA ILE A 87 5.71 -6.04 6.87
C ILE A 87 5.27 -5.48 8.23
N ILE A 88 4.10 -5.87 8.72
CA ILE A 88 3.64 -5.48 10.06
C ILE A 88 4.64 -5.98 11.11
N SER A 89 4.96 -7.27 11.10
CA SER A 89 5.86 -7.91 12.08
C SER A 89 7.27 -7.35 12.05
N PHE A 90 7.84 -7.07 10.88
CA PHE A 90 9.23 -6.62 10.73
C PHE A 90 9.52 -5.26 11.40
N ASN A 91 8.53 -4.37 11.52
CA ASN A 91 8.75 -3.05 12.15
C ASN A 91 8.32 -2.99 13.62
N ASN A 92 8.00 -4.13 14.23
CA ASN A 92 7.76 -4.26 15.68
C ASN A 92 9.02 -4.73 16.44
N GLU A 93 10.14 -4.94 15.75
CA GLU A 93 11.49 -5.18 16.30
C GLU A 93 12.30 -3.88 16.30
#